data_AF-K1YCG5-F1
#
_entry.id   AF-K1YCG5-F1
#
_cell.length_a   1.000
_cell.length_b   1.000
_cell.length_c   1.000
_cell.angle_alpha   90.00
_cell.angle_beta   90.00
_cell.angle_gamma   90.00
#
_symmetry.space_group_name_H-M   'P 1'
#
loop_
_entity.id
_entity.type
_entity.pdbx_description
1 polymer ?
#
loop_
_entity_poly.entity_id
_entity_poly.type
_entity_poly.pdbx_seq_one_letter_code
_entity_poly.pdbx_strand_id
1 'polypeptide(L)'
;MNTLCISEDVKLGKDVKLSKFINLYGCAIGDNTKIGAFVEIQKNAAVGKNCKISSHTFICEGVTIEDDVFIGHSVTFINDSYPRATAG
;
A
#
# COMPACT_ATOMS: atom_id res chain seq x y z
N MET A 1 13.18 1.38 -18.86
CA MET A 1 12.65 0.52 -17.78
C MET A 1 11.51 1.26 -17.09
N ASN A 2 10.30 0.69 -17.07
CA ASN A 2 9.22 1.21 -16.24
C ASN A 2 9.51 0.83 -14.77
N THR A 3 9.49 1.81 -13.88
CA THR A 3 9.79 1.60 -12.44
C THR A 3 8.52 1.57 -11.59
N LEU A 4 7.35 1.72 -12.22
CA LEU A 4 6.04 1.56 -11.59
C LEU A 4 5.51 0.18 -12.00
N CYS A 5 5.50 -0.76 -11.06
CA CYS A 5 4.84 -2.05 -11.26
C CYS A 5 3.41 -1.91 -10.72
N ILE A 6 2.47 -1.61 -11.61
CA ILE A 6 1.05 -1.41 -11.29
C ILE A 6 0.27 -2.34 -12.21
N SER A 7 -0.46 -3.31 -11.65
CA SER A 7 -1.32 -4.18 -12.45
C SER A 7 -2.59 -3.47 -12.90
N GLU A 8 -3.22 -3.97 -13.95
CA GLU A 8 -4.40 -3.36 -14.60
C GLU A 8 -5.62 -3.26 -13.68
N ASP A 9 -5.69 -4.09 -12.64
CA ASP A 9 -6.79 -4.16 -11.68
C ASP A 9 -6.66 -3.18 -10.50
N VAL A 10 -5.56 -2.40 -10.44
CA VAL A 10 -5.38 -1.37 -9.42
C VAL A 10 -6.31 -0.18 -9.69
N LYS A 11 -7.06 0.21 -8.67
CA LYS A 11 -7.95 1.38 -8.73
C LYS A 11 -7.26 2.59 -8.11
N LEU A 12 -6.96 3.59 -8.94
CA LEU A 12 -6.37 4.85 -8.50
C LEU A 12 -7.42 5.96 -8.52
N GLY A 13 -7.51 6.68 -7.41
CA GLY A 13 -8.27 7.92 -7.30
C GLY A 13 -7.62 9.08 -8.07
N LYS A 14 -8.22 10.25 -7.94
CA LYS A 14 -7.73 11.50 -8.52
C LYS A 14 -6.49 11.99 -7.76
N ASP A 15 -5.53 12.56 -8.49
CA ASP A 15 -4.35 13.21 -7.92
C ASP A 15 -3.49 12.33 -6.99
N VAL A 16 -3.53 10.99 -7.18
CA VAL A 16 -2.64 10.06 -6.49
C VAL A 16 -1.19 10.31 -6.94
N LYS A 17 -0.28 10.43 -5.99
CA LYS A 17 1.15 10.69 -6.26
C LYS A 17 1.95 9.43 -6.00
N LEU A 18 2.56 8.91 -7.06
CA LEU A 18 3.32 7.67 -7.03
C LEU A 18 4.81 7.95 -7.18
N SER A 19 5.60 7.50 -6.20
CA SER A 19 7.06 7.47 -6.33
C SER A 19 7.50 6.28 -7.19
N LYS A 20 8.78 6.27 -7.58
CA LYS A 20 9.37 5.16 -8.33
C LYS A 20 9.56 3.91 -7.46
N PHE A 21 9.69 2.76 -8.12
CA PHE A 21 9.97 1.46 -7.51
C PHE A 21 8.86 0.96 -6.59
N ILE A 22 7.61 1.23 -6.95
CA ILE A 22 6.43 0.73 -6.22
C ILE A 22 5.92 -0.56 -6.84
N ASN A 23 5.26 -1.38 -6.03
CA ASN A 23 4.56 -2.59 -6.46
C ASN A 23 3.10 -2.56 -5.97
N LEU A 24 2.16 -2.34 -6.87
CA LEU A 24 0.74 -2.24 -6.57
C LEU A 24 -0.01 -3.31 -7.37
N TYR A 25 -0.81 -4.13 -6.70
CA TYR A 25 -1.62 -5.13 -7.38
C TYR A 25 -2.94 -5.42 -6.67
N GLY A 26 -4.05 -5.43 -7.42
CA GLY A 26 -5.38 -5.74 -6.89
C GLY A 26 -5.88 -4.85 -5.75
N CYS A 27 -5.31 -3.65 -5.57
CA CYS A 27 -5.60 -2.74 -4.47
C CYS A 27 -6.36 -1.47 -4.93
N ALA A 28 -6.89 -0.72 -3.96
CA ALA A 28 -7.49 0.59 -4.20
C ALA A 28 -6.77 1.71 -3.44
N ILE A 29 -6.55 2.85 -4.08
CA ILE A 29 -5.91 4.03 -3.48
C ILE A 29 -6.80 5.25 -3.72
N GLY A 30 -7.24 5.90 -2.64
CA GLY A 30 -8.13 7.06 -2.66
C GLY A 30 -7.46 8.36 -3.12
N ASP A 31 -8.30 9.36 -3.37
CA ASP A 31 -7.90 10.65 -3.92
C ASP A 31 -6.81 11.35 -3.08
N ASN A 32 -5.90 12.07 -3.74
CA ASN A 32 -4.84 12.89 -3.11
C ASN A 32 -3.89 12.11 -2.18
N THR A 33 -3.89 10.77 -2.24
CA THR A 33 -2.99 9.92 -1.47
C THR A 33 -1.59 9.86 -2.11
N LYS A 34 -0.56 9.84 -1.26
CA LYS A 34 0.86 9.79 -1.67
C LYS A 34 1.47 8.45 -1.31
N ILE A 35 2.07 7.80 -2.30
CA ILE A 35 2.80 6.53 -2.16
C ILE A 35 4.30 6.80 -2.32
N GLY A 36 5.06 6.53 -1.26
CA GLY A 36 6.51 6.63 -1.19
C GLY A 36 7.22 5.57 -2.04
N ALA A 37 8.52 5.74 -2.25
CA ALA A 37 9.33 4.78 -3.00
C ALA A 37 9.39 3.43 -2.29
N PHE A 38 9.51 2.32 -3.03
CA PHE A 38 9.62 0.97 -2.47
C PHE A 38 8.44 0.55 -1.59
N VAL A 39 7.27 1.16 -1.79
CA VAL A 39 6.03 0.71 -1.16
C VAL A 39 5.46 -0.45 -1.95
N GLU A 40 5.00 -1.47 -1.24
CA GLU A 40 4.22 -2.57 -1.80
C GLU A 40 2.84 -2.63 -1.15
N ILE A 41 1.80 -2.72 -1.98
CA ILE A 41 0.40 -2.84 -1.56
C ILE A 41 -0.21 -4.02 -2.30
N GLN A 42 -0.65 -5.01 -1.52
CA GLN A 42 -1.17 -6.26 -2.06
C GLN A 42 -2.66 -6.21 -2.42
N LYS A 43 -3.13 -7.28 -3.06
CA LYS A 43 -4.51 -7.47 -3.47
C LYS A 43 -5.48 -7.32 -2.29
N ASN A 44 -6.70 -6.84 -2.58
CA ASN A 44 -7.77 -6.64 -1.61
C ASN A 44 -7.46 -5.62 -0.50
N ALA A 45 -6.30 -4.95 -0.51
CA ALA A 45 -6.03 -3.83 0.37
C ALA A 45 -6.67 -2.53 -0.16
N ALA A 46 -7.06 -1.65 0.76
CA ALA A 46 -7.64 -0.35 0.45
C ALA A 46 -6.93 0.75 1.25
N VAL A 47 -6.56 1.83 0.57
CA VAL A 47 -6.06 3.06 1.19
C VAL A 47 -7.02 4.20 0.87
N GLY A 48 -7.46 4.91 1.90
CA GLY A 48 -8.36 6.06 1.81
C GLY A 48 -7.77 7.27 1.10
N LYS A 49 -8.49 8.39 1.14
CA LYS A 49 -8.05 9.68 0.59
C LYS A 49 -7.12 10.42 1.55
N ASN A 50 -6.32 11.33 1.00
CA ASN A 50 -5.40 12.21 1.73
C ASN A 50 -4.35 11.48 2.58
N CYS A 51 -4.09 10.20 2.30
CA CYS A 51 -3.13 9.43 3.07
C CYS A 51 -1.70 9.72 2.62
N LYS A 52 -0.74 9.50 3.52
CA LYS A 52 0.69 9.49 3.19
C LYS A 52 1.30 8.17 3.62
N ILE A 53 1.64 7.36 2.63
CA ILE A 53 2.30 6.06 2.80
C ILE A 53 3.79 6.27 2.53
N SER A 54 4.60 6.25 3.57
CA SER A 54 6.03 6.58 3.44
C SER A 54 6.85 5.40 2.91
N SER A 55 8.08 5.66 2.46
CA SER A 55 8.87 4.65 1.74
C SER A 55 9.13 3.38 2.54
N HIS A 56 9.32 2.27 1.82
CA HIS A 56 9.54 0.93 2.39
C HIS A 56 8.40 0.39 3.25
N THR A 57 7.19 0.96 3.12
CA THR A 57 6.00 0.41 3.78
C THR A 57 5.49 -0.82 3.02
N PHE A 58 5.10 -1.85 3.76
CA PHE A 58 4.42 -3.04 3.21
C PHE A 58 3.00 -3.15 3.76
N ILE A 59 2.01 -3.14 2.86
CA ILE A 59 0.58 -3.29 3.18
C ILE A 59 0.10 -4.63 2.61
N CYS A 60 -0.12 -5.61 3.49
CA CYS A 60 -0.56 -6.95 3.12
C CYS A 60 -2.04 -7.02 2.71
N GLU A 61 -2.41 -8.15 2.13
CA GLU A 61 -3.76 -8.42 1.65
C GLU A 61 -4.83 -8.18 2.72
N GLY A 62 -5.91 -7.49 2.33
CA GLY A 62 -7.08 -7.24 3.18
C GLY A 62 -6.93 -6.09 4.18
N VAL A 63 -5.77 -5.44 4.27
CA VAL A 63 -5.58 -4.26 5.13
C VAL A 63 -6.39 -3.08 4.60
N THR A 64 -7.15 -2.45 5.48
CA THR A 64 -7.87 -1.19 5.20
C THR A 64 -7.20 -0.05 5.98
N ILE A 65 -6.72 0.95 5.25
CA ILE A 65 -6.25 2.23 5.78
C ILE A 65 -7.33 3.26 5.46
N GLU A 66 -7.90 3.88 6.49
CA GLU A 66 -8.94 4.91 6.33
C GLU A 66 -8.35 6.26 5.88
N ASP A 67 -9.24 7.24 5.70
CA ASP A 67 -8.89 8.59 5.22
C ASP A 67 -7.99 9.34 6.21
N ASP A 68 -7.17 10.25 5.68
CA ASP A 68 -6.33 11.18 6.46
C ASP A 68 -5.27 10.47 7.35
N VAL A 69 -4.90 9.23 7.02
CA VAL A 69 -3.89 8.45 7.77
C VAL A 69 -2.46 8.73 7.28
N PHE A 70 -1.55 8.88 8.25
CA PHE A 70 -0.11 8.89 8.02
C PHE A 70 0.51 7.54 8.41
N ILE A 71 1.23 6.92 7.48
CA ILE A 71 2.06 5.73 7.74
C ILE A 71 3.53 6.10 7.60
N GLY A 72 4.28 5.86 8.68
CA GLY A 72 5.71 6.14 8.76
C GLY A 72 6.55 5.28 7.81
N HIS A 73 7.82 5.66 7.64
CA HIS A 73 8.75 4.89 6.83
C HIS A 73 8.97 3.50 7.44
N SER A 74 9.12 2.48 6.59
CA SER A 74 9.42 1.10 6.99
C SER A 74 8.37 0.43 7.91
N VAL A 75 7.11 0.87 7.86
CA VAL A 75 6.02 0.19 8.57
C VAL A 75 5.60 -1.07 7.80
N THR A 76 5.48 -2.19 8.50
CA THR A 76 5.02 -3.46 7.93
C THR A 76 3.72 -3.87 8.60
N PHE A 77 2.65 -3.96 7.82
CA PHE A 77 1.38 -4.54 8.27
C PHE A 77 1.42 -6.06 8.17
N ILE A 78 0.74 -6.72 9.10
CA ILE A 78 0.47 -8.16 9.06
C ILE A 78 -1.04 -8.37 9.12
N ASN A 79 -1.52 -9.43 8.47
CA ASN A 79 -2.92 -9.85 8.47
C ASN A 79 -3.11 -11.22 9.16
N ASP A 80 -2.04 -11.74 9.78
CA ASP A 80 -2.10 -12.91 10.65
C ASP A 80 -2.35 -12.45 12.10
N SER A 81 -3.44 -12.93 12.71
CA SER A 81 -3.77 -12.63 14.10
C SER A 81 -2.90 -13.42 15.09
N TYR A 82 -2.28 -14.51 14.65
CA TYR A 82 -1.45 -15.40 15.46
C TYR A 82 -0.17 -15.78 14.71
N PRO A 83 0.72 -14.81 14.43
CA PRO A 83 1.95 -15.07 13.69
C PRO A 83 2.81 -16.07 14.46
N ARG A 84 3.09 -17.24 13.85
CA ARG A 84 3.91 -18.30 14.45
C ARG A 84 5.27 -18.39 13.78
N ALA A 85 6.32 -18.46 14.61
CA ALA A 85 7.69 -18.71 14.16
C ALA A 85 7.98 -20.20 13.91
N THR A 86 7.21 -21.10 14.52
CA THR A 86 7.37 -22.55 14.41
C THR A 86 6.01 -23.24 14.22
N ALA A 87 6.01 -24.36 13.50
CA ALA A 87 4.86 -25.26 13.42
C ALA A 87 4.79 -26.10 14.70
N GLY A 88 4.25 -25.50 15.77
CA GLY A 88 3.71 -26.27 16.89
C GLY A 88 2.42 -26.95 16.47
#